data_AF-A0A6V8KTY7-F1
#
_entry.id   AF-A0A6V8KTY7-F1
#
_cell.length_a   1.000
_cell.length_b   1.000
_cell.length_c   1.000
_cell.angle_alpha   90.00
_cell.angle_beta   90.00
_cell.angle_gamma   90.00
#
_symmetry.space_group_name_H-M   'P 1'
#
loop_
_entity.id
_entity.type
_entity.pdbx_description
1 polymer ?
#
loop_
_entity_poly.entity_id
_entity_poly.type
_entity_poly.pdbx_seq_one_letter_code
_entity_poly.pdbx_strand_id
1 'polypeptide(L)'
;MTAADRATAQRAVPETPPPPPEEPHEPRRRIFGDRIGSVEVLAVLLVLLVLFRGPVADAISNPRLQTWTTVFVSVMVQAVPFLVFGVVLSAIIAVYVPRSFWARALPRHPALAVPVASCAGVVLPGCECGAVPIAGSLIRRGVTPAAALAFLLAAPAINPIVLAATAVAFPNNPEMVVGRGVASLIVAMIMGWLWLRLGKAEWIRLPHRPDIEGASKGRAFWASVRHDVVHAGGFLVLGAMAAATINVVVPERWLQTLADNPVLSVLALAVLAVLLSICSEADAFVAASLSQFSLTSRLVFLVVGPMVDLKLISMQTGVFGRRFAFRFAPATFAICILVAVGVGAVVL
;
A
#
# COMPACT_ATOMS: atom_id res chain seq x y z
N MET A 1 -81.57 10.89 41.35
CA MET A 1 -81.82 9.45 41.18
C MET A 1 -80.80 8.94 40.18
N THR A 2 -79.65 8.42 40.65
CA THR A 2 -79.35 7.00 40.96
C THR A 2 -79.14 6.19 39.68
N ALA A 3 -77.93 5.74 39.35
CA ALA A 3 -77.20 4.60 39.92
C ALA A 3 -77.84 3.23 39.58
N ALA A 4 -77.65 2.80 38.32
CA ALA A 4 -77.69 1.44 37.77
C ALA A 4 -77.61 1.64 36.24
N ASP A 5 -76.64 1.20 35.46
CA ASP A 5 -75.88 -0.04 35.53
C ASP A 5 -74.45 0.20 35.04
N ARG A 6 -73.49 -0.16 35.89
CA ARG A 6 -72.17 -0.60 35.44
C ARG A 6 -72.37 -1.96 34.77
N ALA A 7 -71.91 -2.13 33.54
CA ALA A 7 -70.99 -3.20 33.11
C ALA A 7 -71.07 -3.47 31.60
N THR A 8 -69.93 -3.93 31.08
CA THR A 8 -69.81 -4.87 29.95
C THR A 8 -70.14 -4.37 28.53
N ALA A 9 -69.11 -3.90 27.83
CA ALA A 9 -68.93 -4.23 26.40
C ALA A 9 -67.44 -4.09 25.99
N GLN A 10 -66.55 -4.74 26.74
CA GLN A 10 -65.21 -5.05 26.27
C GLN A 10 -65.38 -6.17 25.23
N ARG A 11 -65.10 -5.88 23.96
CA ARG A 11 -65.19 -6.84 22.86
C ARG A 11 -64.34 -8.07 23.16
N ALA A 12 -64.98 -9.23 23.25
CA ALA A 12 -64.33 -10.52 23.35
C ALA A 12 -63.44 -10.76 22.12
N VAL A 13 -62.16 -11.01 22.37
CA VAL A 13 -61.22 -11.59 21.40
C VAL A 13 -61.57 -13.08 21.30
N PRO A 14 -61.68 -13.67 20.09
CA PRO A 14 -61.89 -15.10 19.98
C PRO A 14 -60.67 -15.84 20.55
N GLU A 15 -60.89 -16.75 21.51
CA GLU A 15 -59.87 -17.65 22.01
C GLU A 15 -59.36 -18.53 20.85
N THR A 16 -58.09 -18.37 20.50
CA THR A 16 -57.37 -19.33 19.66
C THR A 16 -57.16 -20.63 20.44
N PRO A 17 -57.43 -21.80 19.85
CA PRO A 17 -57.25 -23.08 20.54
C PRO A 17 -55.77 -23.29 20.91
N PRO A 18 -55.48 -24.03 22.00
CA PRO A 18 -54.13 -24.26 22.45
C PRO A 18 -53.32 -25.00 21.37
N PRO A 19 -52.02 -24.68 21.22
CA PRO A 19 -51.16 -25.37 20.28
C PRO A 19 -51.08 -26.87 20.65
N PRO A 20 -50.98 -27.76 19.65
CA PRO A 20 -50.80 -29.18 19.90
C PRO A 20 -49.51 -29.43 20.70
N PRO A 21 -49.45 -30.53 21.49
CA PRO A 21 -48.28 -30.84 22.30
C PRO A 21 -47.04 -30.99 21.42
N GLU A 22 -45.94 -30.34 21.81
CA GLU A 22 -44.63 -30.47 21.17
C GLU A 22 -44.20 -31.94 21.20
N GLU A 23 -44.07 -32.55 20.02
CA GLU A 23 -43.41 -33.83 19.88
C GLU A 23 -41.94 -33.69 20.32
N PRO A 24 -41.36 -34.69 21.01
CA PRO A 24 -39.96 -34.65 21.37
C PRO A 24 -39.12 -34.57 20.09
N HIS A 25 -38.48 -33.43 19.87
CA HIS A 25 -37.51 -33.27 18.80
C HIS A 25 -36.34 -34.24 19.05
N GLU A 26 -36.39 -35.42 18.43
CA GLU A 26 -35.23 -36.29 18.34
C GLU A 26 -34.08 -35.47 17.72
N PRO A 27 -32.87 -35.48 18.32
CA PRO A 27 -31.73 -34.81 17.75
C PRO A 27 -31.40 -35.51 16.42
N ARG A 28 -31.82 -34.87 15.33
CA ARG A 28 -31.51 -35.26 13.95
C ARG A 28 -29.99 -35.36 13.84
N ARG A 29 -29.45 -36.58 13.96
CA ARG A 29 -28.03 -36.88 13.72
C ARG A 29 -27.69 -36.41 12.32
N ARG A 30 -27.09 -35.22 12.22
CA ARG A 30 -26.48 -34.72 10.99
C ARG A 30 -25.22 -35.54 10.78
N ILE A 31 -25.33 -36.62 10.00
CA ILE A 31 -24.22 -37.54 9.71
C ILE A 31 -23.19 -36.92 8.72
N PHE A 32 -23.49 -35.76 8.12
CA PHE A 32 -22.52 -35.02 7.31
C PHE A 32 -22.60 -33.53 7.63
N GLY A 33 -21.73 -33.09 8.53
CA GLY A 33 -21.62 -31.72 8.97
C GLY A 33 -20.20 -31.33 9.33
N ASP A 34 -19.21 -31.95 8.70
CA ASP A 34 -17.82 -31.52 8.87
C ASP A 34 -17.64 -30.24 8.07
N ARG A 35 -17.64 -29.12 8.79
CA ARG A 35 -17.02 -27.89 8.33
C ARG A 35 -15.61 -28.29 7.92
N ILE A 36 -15.29 -28.13 6.63
CA ILE A 36 -13.91 -28.19 6.16
C ILE A 36 -13.12 -27.19 7.04
N GLY A 37 -12.39 -27.71 8.01
CA GLY A 37 -11.59 -26.91 8.90
C GLY A 37 -10.33 -26.46 8.16
N SER A 38 -9.71 -25.40 8.68
CA SER A 38 -8.43 -24.90 8.16
C SER A 38 -7.34 -25.97 8.15
N VAL A 39 -7.48 -27.03 8.96
CA VAL A 39 -6.55 -28.15 9.05
C VAL A 39 -6.75 -29.12 7.89
N GLU A 40 -7.98 -29.43 7.51
CA GLU A 40 -8.31 -30.29 6.37
C GLU A 40 -7.92 -29.61 5.05
N VAL A 41 -8.13 -28.29 4.92
CA VAL A 41 -7.64 -27.52 3.77
C VAL A 41 -6.12 -27.56 3.70
N LEU A 42 -5.43 -27.33 4.84
CA LEU A 42 -3.97 -27.36 4.89
C LEU A 42 -3.41 -28.75 4.56
N ALA A 43 -4.04 -29.81 5.07
CA ALA A 43 -3.67 -31.19 4.79
C ALA A 43 -3.86 -31.53 3.31
N VAL A 44 -4.99 -31.17 2.71
CA VAL A 44 -5.24 -31.37 1.27
C VAL A 44 -4.27 -30.57 0.42
N LEU A 45 -3.97 -29.32 0.81
CA LEU A 45 -3.00 -28.47 0.12
C LEU A 45 -1.59 -29.07 0.18
N LEU A 46 -1.15 -29.57 1.34
CA LEU A 46 0.14 -30.24 1.51
C LEU A 46 0.22 -31.54 0.73
N VAL A 47 -0.85 -32.34 0.73
CA VAL A 47 -0.94 -33.59 -0.05
C VAL A 47 -0.88 -33.29 -1.54
N LEU A 48 -1.60 -32.27 -2.03
CA LEU A 48 -1.50 -31.79 -3.41
C LEU A 48 -0.08 -31.33 -3.74
N LEU A 49 0.57 -30.57 -2.85
CA LEU A 49 1.92 -30.05 -3.07
C LEU A 49 2.97 -31.18 -3.12
N VAL A 50 2.76 -32.26 -2.35
CA VAL A 50 3.58 -33.47 -2.37
C VAL A 50 3.33 -34.32 -3.62
N LEU A 51 2.06 -34.52 -4.02
CA LEU A 51 1.70 -35.28 -5.23
C LEU A 51 2.17 -34.61 -6.51
N PHE A 52 2.06 -33.28 -6.57
CA PHE A 52 2.50 -32.49 -7.73
C PHE A 52 3.97 -32.08 -7.63
N ARG A 53 4.73 -32.57 -6.64
CA ARG A 53 6.13 -32.21 -6.43
C ARG A 53 7.00 -32.44 -7.68
N GLY A 54 6.80 -33.53 -8.42
CA GLY A 54 7.53 -33.84 -9.66
C GLY A 54 7.28 -32.81 -10.77
N PRO A 55 6.04 -32.68 -11.28
CA PRO A 55 5.72 -31.71 -12.32
C PRO A 55 5.90 -30.25 -11.88
N VAL A 56 5.76 -29.92 -10.59
CA VAL A 56 6.07 -28.59 -10.04
C VAL A 56 7.58 -28.36 -9.99
N ALA A 57 8.39 -29.35 -9.59
CA ALA A 57 9.84 -29.24 -9.61
C ALA A 57 10.38 -29.14 -11.05
N ASP A 58 9.81 -29.89 -11.99
CA ASP A 58 10.17 -29.83 -13.41
C ASP A 58 9.71 -28.52 -14.06
N ALA A 59 8.51 -28.02 -13.74
CA ALA A 59 8.08 -26.69 -14.19
C ALA A 59 8.98 -25.58 -13.62
N ILE A 60 9.34 -25.66 -12.33
CA ILE A 60 10.27 -24.74 -11.66
C ILE A 60 11.71 -24.95 -12.15
N SER A 61 12.07 -26.06 -12.79
CA SER A 61 13.44 -26.26 -13.31
C SER A 61 13.80 -25.34 -14.48
N ASN A 62 12.81 -24.73 -15.14
CA ASN A 62 13.06 -23.73 -16.18
C ASN A 62 13.73 -22.48 -15.56
N PRO A 63 14.93 -22.06 -16.01
CA PRO A 63 15.65 -20.91 -15.46
C PRO A 63 14.79 -19.66 -15.36
N ARG A 64 13.90 -19.43 -16.33
CA ARG A 64 12.98 -18.28 -16.33
C ARG A 64 11.95 -18.36 -15.22
N LEU A 65 11.42 -19.55 -14.92
CA LEU A 65 10.43 -19.72 -13.85
C LEU A 65 11.09 -19.66 -12.46
N GLN A 66 12.34 -20.08 -12.33
CA GLN A 66 13.13 -19.88 -11.11
C GLN A 66 13.33 -18.40 -10.82
N THR A 67 13.78 -17.62 -11.80
CA THR A 67 13.91 -16.17 -11.67
C THR A 67 12.57 -15.54 -11.32
N TRP A 68 11.49 -15.91 -12.02
CA TRP A 68 10.15 -15.39 -11.74
C TRP A 68 9.71 -15.66 -10.30
N THR A 69 9.81 -16.91 -9.85
CA THR A 69 9.40 -17.34 -8.50
C THR A 69 10.26 -16.68 -7.44
N THR A 70 11.57 -16.55 -7.69
CA THR A 70 12.51 -15.90 -6.77
C THR A 70 12.18 -14.43 -6.59
N VAL A 71 11.95 -13.69 -7.69
CA VAL A 71 11.56 -12.27 -7.63
C VAL A 71 10.21 -12.12 -6.95
N PHE A 72 9.22 -12.93 -7.32
CA PHE A 72 7.89 -12.88 -6.71
C PHE A 72 7.92 -13.15 -5.20
N VAL A 73 8.55 -14.24 -4.78
CA VAL A 73 8.66 -14.62 -3.36
C VAL A 73 9.47 -13.58 -2.58
N SER A 74 10.56 -13.09 -3.14
CA SER A 74 11.37 -12.02 -2.53
C SER A 74 10.53 -10.76 -2.27
N VAL A 75 9.79 -10.28 -3.28
CA VAL A 75 8.91 -9.12 -3.14
C VAL A 75 7.80 -9.37 -2.11
N MET A 76 7.21 -10.56 -2.07
CA MET A 76 6.18 -10.89 -1.08
C MET A 76 6.73 -10.97 0.35
N VAL A 77 7.83 -11.68 0.56
CA VAL A 77 8.47 -11.85 1.87
C VAL A 77 8.90 -10.50 2.43
N GLN A 78 9.40 -9.59 1.59
CA GLN A 78 9.76 -8.25 2.01
C GLN A 78 8.53 -7.36 2.24
N ALA A 79 7.57 -7.32 1.32
CA ALA A 79 6.47 -6.34 1.38
C ALA A 79 5.39 -6.68 2.42
N VAL A 80 5.13 -7.96 2.70
CA VAL A 80 4.05 -8.38 3.62
C VAL A 80 4.26 -7.87 5.05
N PRO A 81 5.43 -8.03 5.71
CA PRO A 81 5.66 -7.53 7.06
C PRO A 81 5.39 -6.02 7.18
N PHE A 82 5.89 -5.24 6.22
CA PHE A 82 5.70 -3.79 6.26
C PHE A 82 4.28 -3.37 5.87
N LEU A 83 3.61 -4.10 4.98
CA LEU A 83 2.20 -3.90 4.72
C LEU A 83 1.37 -4.13 5.98
N VAL A 84 1.60 -5.24 6.68
CA VAL A 84 0.91 -5.56 7.94
C VAL A 84 1.17 -4.46 8.97
N PHE A 85 2.42 -4.02 9.13
CA PHE A 85 2.77 -2.90 10.00
C PHE A 85 2.02 -1.62 9.62
N GLY A 86 2.02 -1.25 8.33
CA GLY A 86 1.34 -0.06 7.83
C GLY A 86 -0.18 -0.12 8.01
N VAL A 87 -0.79 -1.30 7.85
CA VAL A 87 -2.21 -1.53 8.10
C VAL A 87 -2.53 -1.44 9.59
N VAL A 88 -1.71 -2.03 10.46
CA VAL A 88 -1.86 -1.93 11.91
C VAL A 88 -1.76 -0.47 12.36
N LEU A 89 -0.74 0.26 11.90
CA LEU A 89 -0.56 1.69 12.21
C LEU A 89 -1.72 2.52 11.65
N SER A 90 -2.17 2.23 10.42
CA SER A 90 -3.34 2.87 9.82
C SER A 90 -4.61 2.63 10.64
N ALA A 91 -4.81 1.42 11.17
CA ALA A 91 -5.92 1.08 12.06
C ALA A 91 -5.80 1.77 13.43
N ILE A 92 -4.58 1.89 13.99
CA ILE A 92 -4.34 2.67 15.21
C ILE A 92 -4.75 4.13 14.99
N ILE A 93 -4.26 4.74 13.90
CA ILE A 93 -4.63 6.12 13.51
C ILE A 93 -6.15 6.21 13.27
N ALA A 94 -6.74 5.19 12.63
CA ALA A 94 -8.15 5.15 12.29
C ALA A 94 -9.07 4.84 13.47
N VAL A 95 -8.60 4.42 14.64
CA VAL A 95 -9.46 4.07 15.79
C VAL A 95 -9.12 4.92 17.02
N TYR A 96 -7.84 5.12 17.31
CA TYR A 96 -7.36 5.72 18.55
C TYR A 96 -6.99 7.21 18.42
N VAL A 97 -6.69 7.71 17.22
CA VAL A 97 -6.31 9.12 17.03
C VAL A 97 -7.55 9.96 16.71
N PRO A 98 -7.95 10.91 17.59
CA PRO A 98 -9.12 11.75 17.36
C PRO A 98 -8.87 12.77 16.25
N ARG A 99 -9.95 13.22 15.57
CA ARG A 99 -9.84 14.25 14.50
C ARG A 99 -9.23 15.57 15.01
N SER A 100 -9.47 15.90 16.29
CA SER A 100 -8.90 17.08 16.95
C SER A 100 -7.37 17.06 17.05
N PHE A 101 -6.75 15.88 17.10
CA PHE A 101 -5.30 15.75 17.08
C PHE A 101 -4.72 16.32 15.78
N TRP A 102 -5.28 15.92 14.63
CA TRP A 102 -4.83 16.38 13.32
C TRP A 102 -5.04 17.88 13.10
N ALA A 103 -6.14 18.44 13.63
CA ALA A 103 -6.39 19.88 13.60
C ALA A 103 -5.38 20.71 14.41
N ARG A 104 -4.65 20.09 15.36
CA ARG A 104 -3.59 20.72 16.15
C ARG A 104 -2.19 20.39 15.63
N ALA A 105 -1.99 19.19 15.10
CA ALA A 105 -0.71 18.72 14.59
C ALA A 105 -0.34 19.29 13.22
N LEU A 106 -1.33 19.59 12.36
CA LEU A 106 -1.10 20.16 11.04
C LEU A 106 -1.49 21.65 11.00
N PRO A 107 -0.72 22.48 10.27
CA PRO A 107 -1.09 23.87 10.00
C PRO A 107 -2.48 23.99 9.37
N ARG A 108 -3.21 25.05 9.73
CA ARG A 108 -4.53 25.36 9.16
C ARG A 108 -4.48 25.63 7.65
N HIS A 109 -3.38 26.21 7.17
CA HIS A 109 -3.21 26.52 5.75
C HIS A 109 -2.73 25.28 4.96
N PRO A 110 -3.51 24.77 3.98
CA PRO A 110 -3.18 23.53 3.27
C PRO A 110 -1.80 23.51 2.62
N ALA A 111 -1.30 24.66 2.14
CA ALA A 111 0.03 24.72 1.53
C ALA A 111 1.17 24.54 2.56
N LEU A 112 0.95 24.95 3.82
CA LEU A 112 1.92 24.75 4.91
C LEU A 112 1.81 23.35 5.52
N ALA A 113 0.65 22.71 5.39
CA ALA A 113 0.47 21.31 5.80
C ALA A 113 1.31 20.34 4.97
N VAL A 114 1.61 20.67 3.71
CA VAL A 114 2.45 19.83 2.82
C VAL A 114 3.87 19.64 3.36
N PRO A 115 4.68 20.69 3.63
CA PRO A 115 6.01 20.54 4.22
C PRO A 115 6.00 19.79 5.55
N VAL A 116 5.05 20.11 6.44
CA VAL A 116 4.94 19.46 7.76
C VAL A 116 4.66 17.96 7.61
N ALA A 117 3.76 17.59 6.69
CA ALA A 117 3.46 16.20 6.41
C ALA A 117 4.62 15.46 5.73
N SER A 118 5.36 16.11 4.81
CA SER A 118 6.57 15.54 4.24
C SER A 118 7.63 15.26 5.31
N CYS A 119 7.89 16.21 6.21
CA CYS A 119 8.82 16.03 7.33
C CYS A 119 8.37 14.94 8.30
N ALA A 120 7.07 14.82 8.57
CA ALA A 120 6.52 13.72 9.35
C ALA A 120 6.76 12.36 8.67
N GLY A 121 6.76 12.33 7.32
CA GLY A 121 7.13 11.17 6.52
C GLY A 121 8.55 10.70 6.81
N VAL A 122 9.51 11.62 6.88
CA VAL A 122 10.92 11.32 7.18
C VAL A 122 11.08 10.60 8.51
N VAL A 123 10.31 11.00 9.53
CA VAL A 123 10.43 10.46 10.90
C VAL A 123 9.77 9.08 11.03
N LEU A 124 8.74 8.79 10.23
CA LEU A 124 7.99 7.56 10.35
C LEU A 124 8.65 6.44 9.54
N PRO A 125 9.22 5.41 10.20
CA PRO A 125 9.77 4.28 9.49
C PRO A 125 8.63 3.57 8.77
N GLY A 126 8.69 3.57 7.44
CA GLY A 126 7.67 2.99 6.59
C GLY A 126 8.26 2.57 5.25
N CYS A 127 7.63 1.57 4.65
CA CYS A 127 7.82 1.22 3.25
C CYS A 127 6.70 1.85 2.39
N GLU A 128 6.86 1.85 1.07
CA GLU A 128 5.83 2.42 0.19
C GLU A 128 4.48 1.70 0.30
N CYS A 129 4.48 0.41 0.67
CA CYS A 129 3.27 -0.40 0.79
C CYS A 129 2.41 0.01 1.99
N GLY A 130 3.07 0.33 3.10
CA GLY A 130 2.41 0.75 4.34
C GLY A 130 1.98 2.20 4.31
N ALA A 131 2.69 3.05 3.56
CA ALA A 131 2.37 4.47 3.43
C ALA A 131 1.01 4.70 2.75
N VAL A 132 0.61 3.86 1.78
CA VAL A 132 -0.69 3.96 1.07
C VAL A 132 -1.90 3.87 2.02
N PRO A 133 -2.09 2.79 2.82
CA PRO A 133 -3.22 2.70 3.73
C PRO A 133 -3.17 3.76 4.85
N ILE A 134 -1.99 4.20 5.28
CA ILE A 134 -1.85 5.29 6.25
C ILE A 134 -2.36 6.60 5.64
N ALA A 135 -1.89 6.97 4.45
CA ALA A 135 -2.33 8.16 3.74
C ALA A 135 -3.86 8.15 3.50
N GLY A 136 -4.43 7.01 3.13
CA GLY A 136 -5.89 6.86 3.03
C GLY A 136 -6.62 7.09 4.35
N SER A 137 -6.05 6.64 5.47
CA SER A 137 -6.59 6.89 6.81
C SER A 137 -6.53 8.37 7.21
N LEU A 138 -5.41 9.04 6.91
CA LEU A 138 -5.26 10.48 7.14
C LEU A 138 -6.32 11.28 6.38
N ILE A 139 -6.57 10.95 5.10
CA ILE A 139 -7.61 11.61 4.29
C ILE A 139 -9.00 11.41 4.91
N ARG A 140 -9.34 10.19 5.35
CA ARG A 140 -10.63 9.92 6.05
C ARG A 140 -10.77 10.69 7.36
N ARG A 141 -9.66 10.99 8.03
CA ARG A 141 -9.61 11.74 9.29
C ARG A 141 -9.65 13.26 9.09
N GLY A 142 -9.68 13.74 7.84
CA GLY A 142 -9.81 15.16 7.49
C GLY A 142 -8.48 15.85 7.18
N VAL A 143 -7.36 15.11 7.09
CA VAL A 143 -6.12 15.65 6.55
C VAL A 143 -6.31 15.92 5.06
N THR A 144 -5.79 17.05 4.58
CA THR A 144 -5.93 17.41 3.17
C THR A 144 -5.23 16.36 2.28
N PRO A 145 -5.82 15.98 1.13
CA PRO A 145 -5.19 15.01 0.23
C PRO A 145 -3.77 15.41 -0.17
N ALA A 146 -3.53 16.70 -0.41
CA ALA A 146 -2.19 17.23 -0.72
C ALA A 146 -1.15 16.86 0.36
N ALA A 147 -1.46 17.08 1.64
CA ALA A 147 -0.56 16.76 2.74
C ALA A 147 -0.37 15.24 2.92
N ALA A 148 -1.46 14.47 2.81
CA ALA A 148 -1.40 13.02 2.91
C ALA A 148 -0.58 12.37 1.77
N LEU A 149 -0.66 12.91 0.55
CA LEU A 149 0.12 12.46 -0.59
C LEU A 149 1.60 12.88 -0.50
N ALA A 150 1.87 14.07 0.06
CA ALA A 150 3.25 14.48 0.35
C ALA A 150 3.91 13.54 1.37
N PHE A 151 3.18 13.18 2.44
CA PHE A 151 3.58 12.15 3.38
C PHE A 151 3.80 10.78 2.70
N LEU A 152 2.87 10.37 1.83
CA LEU A 152 2.92 9.10 1.09
C LEU A 152 4.22 8.95 0.29
N LEU A 153 4.68 10.03 -0.35
CA LEU A 153 5.91 10.04 -1.15
C LEU A 153 7.17 10.17 -0.30
N ALA A 154 7.14 11.01 0.75
CA ALA A 154 8.31 11.28 1.58
C ALA A 154 8.70 10.08 2.46
N ALA A 155 7.71 9.37 3.03
CA ALA A 155 7.95 8.30 3.99
C ALA A 155 8.87 7.16 3.47
N PRO A 156 8.63 6.55 2.30
CA PRO A 156 9.52 5.51 1.79
C PRO A 156 10.83 6.03 1.21
N ALA A 157 10.86 7.27 0.71
CA ALA A 157 11.99 7.82 -0.04
C ALA A 157 13.10 8.41 0.86
N ILE A 158 12.75 8.87 2.06
CA ILE A 158 13.65 9.58 2.99
C ILE A 158 13.71 8.87 4.35
N ASN A 159 13.31 7.61 4.40
CA ASN A 159 13.40 6.81 5.63
C ASN A 159 14.86 6.72 6.09
N PRO A 160 15.17 6.86 7.40
CA PRO A 160 16.52 6.70 7.93
C PRO A 160 17.23 5.42 7.48
N ILE A 161 16.50 4.31 7.37
CA ILE A 161 17.05 3.02 6.90
C ILE A 161 17.49 3.13 5.44
N VAL A 162 16.70 3.80 4.61
CA VAL A 162 16.96 4.01 3.18
C VAL A 162 18.16 4.93 2.97
N LEU A 163 18.26 6.02 3.75
CA LEU A 163 19.41 6.92 3.71
C LEU A 163 20.68 6.23 4.20
N ALA A 164 20.59 5.42 5.26
CA ALA A 164 21.72 4.62 5.75
C ALA A 164 22.17 3.56 4.72
N ALA A 165 21.23 2.85 4.08
CA ALA A 165 21.54 1.91 3.00
C ALA A 165 22.22 2.61 1.82
N THR A 166 21.79 3.83 1.47
CA THR A 166 22.43 4.66 0.45
C THR A 166 23.86 5.05 0.85
N ALA A 167 24.09 5.41 2.12
CA ALA A 167 25.42 5.75 2.61
C ALA A 167 26.38 4.54 2.56
N VAL A 168 25.88 3.35 2.89
CA VAL A 168 26.67 2.10 2.82
C VAL A 168 26.94 1.69 1.37
N ALA A 169 25.97 1.86 0.46
CA ALA A 169 26.12 1.51 -0.95
C ALA A 169 27.04 2.48 -1.72
N PHE A 170 27.10 3.75 -1.30
CA PHE A 170 27.93 4.80 -1.93
C PHE A 170 28.96 5.37 -0.94
N PRO A 171 29.92 4.57 -0.42
CA PRO A 171 30.81 4.98 0.65
C PRO A 171 31.73 6.15 0.26
N ASN A 172 32.05 6.27 -1.03
CA ASN A 172 32.92 7.33 -1.55
C ASN A 172 32.15 8.57 -2.05
N ASN A 173 30.81 8.56 -2.03
CA ASN A 173 29.97 9.64 -2.57
C ASN A 173 28.87 10.03 -1.57
N PRO A 174 29.21 10.61 -0.40
CA PRO A 174 28.22 11.02 0.61
C PRO A 174 27.18 12.04 0.07
N GLU A 175 27.56 12.81 -0.95
CA GLU A 175 26.67 13.69 -1.70
C GLU A 175 25.47 12.97 -2.31
N MET A 176 25.58 11.66 -2.59
CA MET A 176 24.46 10.83 -3.06
C MET A 176 23.34 10.71 -2.02
N VAL A 177 23.70 10.60 -0.73
CA VAL A 177 22.72 10.48 0.36
C VAL A 177 21.95 11.78 0.51
N VAL A 178 22.67 12.91 0.48
CA VAL A 178 22.07 14.25 0.55
C VAL A 178 21.23 14.50 -0.70
N GLY A 179 21.75 14.18 -1.88
CA GLY A 179 21.05 14.29 -3.15
C GLY A 179 19.73 13.50 -3.14
N ARG A 180 19.76 12.24 -2.70
CA ARG A 180 18.56 11.39 -2.58
C ARG A 180 17.53 12.00 -1.63
N GLY A 181 17.96 12.38 -0.43
CA GLY A 181 17.08 12.94 0.59
C GLY A 181 16.45 14.27 0.16
N VAL A 182 17.27 15.20 -0.35
CA VAL A 182 16.82 16.53 -0.79
C VAL A 182 15.92 16.43 -2.02
N ALA A 183 16.32 15.68 -3.05
CA ALA A 183 15.50 15.51 -4.25
C ALA A 183 14.14 14.89 -3.89
N SER A 184 14.13 13.84 -3.08
CA SER A 184 12.90 13.20 -2.64
C SER A 184 11.99 14.15 -1.83
N LEU A 185 12.56 14.96 -0.94
CA LEU A 185 11.78 15.93 -0.15
C LEU A 185 11.14 16.98 -1.06
N ILE A 186 11.92 17.51 -2.02
CA ILE A 186 11.45 18.49 -2.99
C ILE A 186 10.34 17.90 -3.85
N VAL A 187 10.50 16.67 -4.38
CA VAL A 187 9.45 15.99 -5.16
C VAL A 187 8.17 15.85 -4.34
N ALA A 188 8.27 15.39 -3.09
CA ALA A 188 7.11 15.21 -2.23
C ALA A 188 6.35 16.54 -2.00
N MET A 189 7.08 17.65 -1.78
CA MET A 189 6.49 18.98 -1.61
C MET A 189 5.87 19.50 -2.91
N ILE A 190 6.58 19.41 -4.04
CA ILE A 190 6.09 19.84 -5.35
C ILE A 190 4.83 19.06 -5.72
N MET A 191 4.83 17.73 -5.57
CA MET A 191 3.65 16.91 -5.83
C MET A 191 2.49 17.25 -4.90
N GLY A 192 2.74 17.49 -3.61
CA GLY A 192 1.72 17.94 -2.66
C GLY A 192 1.08 19.26 -3.09
N TRP A 193 1.88 20.26 -3.44
CA TRP A 193 1.38 21.57 -3.90
C TRP A 193 0.73 21.49 -5.29
N LEU A 194 1.25 20.68 -6.20
CA LEU A 194 0.65 20.42 -7.50
C LEU A 194 -0.74 19.82 -7.31
N TRP A 195 -0.87 18.85 -6.39
CA TRP A 195 -2.15 18.24 -6.07
C TRP A 195 -3.11 19.21 -5.37
N LEU A 196 -2.60 20.16 -4.58
CA LEU A 196 -3.43 21.23 -4.01
C LEU A 196 -4.02 22.14 -5.09
N ARG A 197 -3.29 22.38 -6.19
CA ARG A 197 -3.73 23.25 -7.29
C ARG A 197 -4.62 22.54 -8.31
N LEU A 198 -4.29 21.30 -8.68
CA LEU A 198 -4.92 20.57 -9.78
C LEU A 198 -5.78 19.39 -9.33
N GLY A 199 -5.56 18.89 -8.12
CA GLY A 199 -6.22 17.70 -7.59
C GLY A 199 -7.69 17.98 -7.28
N LYS A 200 -8.58 17.16 -7.84
CA LYS A 200 -10.02 17.22 -7.55
C LYS A 200 -10.42 16.12 -6.57
N ALA A 201 -11.29 16.46 -5.62
CA ALA A 201 -11.80 15.51 -4.62
C ALA A 201 -12.48 14.28 -5.26
N GLU A 202 -13.16 14.47 -6.40
CA GLU A 202 -13.83 13.42 -7.17
C GLU A 202 -12.88 12.33 -7.73
N TRP A 203 -11.57 12.60 -7.82
CA TRP A 203 -10.60 11.65 -8.34
C TRP A 203 -10.17 10.63 -7.30
N ILE A 204 -10.30 10.96 -6.01
CA ILE A 204 -9.94 10.09 -4.91
C ILE A 204 -11.23 9.46 -4.37
N ARG A 205 -11.43 8.17 -4.65
CA ARG A 205 -12.51 7.38 -4.07
C ARG A 205 -11.92 6.41 -3.07
N LEU A 206 -12.03 6.75 -1.79
CA LEU A 206 -11.66 5.83 -0.73
C LEU A 206 -12.79 4.81 -0.51
N PRO A 207 -12.47 3.52 -0.29
CA PRO A 207 -13.47 2.51 0.04
C PRO A 207 -14.33 2.95 1.23
N HIS A 208 -15.65 2.80 1.09
CA HIS A 208 -16.59 3.10 2.16
C HIS A 208 -16.40 2.09 3.29
N ARG A 209 -16.10 2.58 4.50
CA ARG A 209 -16.07 1.73 5.69
C ARG A 209 -17.47 1.74 6.29
N PRO A 210 -18.07 0.58 6.62
CA PRO A 210 -19.28 0.58 7.42
C PRO A 210 -18.95 1.27 8.75
N ASP A 211 -19.68 2.33 9.07
CA ASP A 211 -19.57 2.98 10.36
C ASP A 211 -19.96 1.95 11.41
N ILE A 212 -18.97 1.44 12.13
CA ILE A 212 -19.21 0.53 13.25
C ILE A 212 -19.59 1.38 14.47
N GLU A 213 -20.65 2.18 14.32
CA GLU A 213 -21.28 2.91 15.41
C GLU A 213 -21.80 1.88 16.42
N GLY A 214 -21.19 1.86 17.60
CA GLY A 214 -21.58 0.97 18.71
C GLY A 214 -20.72 -0.27 18.95
N ALA A 215 -19.69 -0.56 18.14
CA ALA A 215 -18.75 -1.65 18.48
C ALA A 215 -17.67 -1.22 19.46
N SER A 216 -17.20 -2.18 20.27
CA SER A 216 -16.00 -1.99 21.08
C SER A 216 -14.81 -1.62 20.20
N LYS A 217 -13.97 -0.70 20.67
CA LYS A 217 -12.78 -0.20 19.93
C LYS A 217 -11.90 -1.34 19.40
N GLY A 218 -11.80 -2.45 20.13
CA GLY A 218 -11.06 -3.65 19.70
C GLY A 218 -11.66 -4.36 18.49
N ARG A 219 -13.00 -4.50 18.41
CA ARG A 219 -13.66 -5.09 17.24
C ARG A 219 -13.50 -4.18 16.01
N ALA A 220 -13.63 -2.87 16.18
CA ALA A 220 -13.42 -1.91 15.11
C ALA A 220 -11.97 -1.92 14.60
N PHE A 221 -10.99 -2.04 15.51
CA PHE A 221 -9.59 -2.18 15.17
C PHE A 221 -9.32 -3.43 14.33
N TRP A 222 -9.71 -4.62 14.80
CA TRP A 222 -9.47 -5.87 14.07
C TRP A 222 -10.24 -5.96 12.75
N ALA A 223 -11.44 -5.40 12.70
CA ALA A 223 -12.19 -5.28 11.44
C ALA A 223 -11.46 -4.39 10.43
N SER A 224 -10.91 -3.25 10.86
CA SER A 224 -10.08 -2.38 10.02
C SER A 224 -8.83 -3.09 9.52
N VAL A 225 -8.10 -3.76 10.43
CA VAL A 225 -6.87 -4.49 10.07
C VAL A 225 -7.17 -5.56 9.04
N ARG A 226 -8.17 -6.42 9.27
CA ARG A 226 -8.53 -7.49 8.32
C ARG A 226 -8.93 -6.94 6.96
N HIS A 227 -9.78 -5.91 6.93
CA HIS A 227 -10.22 -5.29 5.68
C HIS A 227 -9.04 -4.72 4.89
N ASP A 228 -8.18 -3.93 5.54
CA ASP A 228 -7.07 -3.28 4.87
C ASP A 228 -5.99 -4.29 4.45
N VAL A 229 -5.72 -5.34 5.25
CA VAL A 229 -4.80 -6.43 4.86
C VAL A 229 -5.32 -7.19 3.65
N VAL A 230 -6.58 -7.59 3.63
CA VAL A 230 -7.15 -8.35 2.49
C VAL A 230 -7.18 -7.49 1.23
N HIS A 231 -7.62 -6.25 1.37
CA HIS A 231 -7.74 -5.33 0.24
C HIS A 231 -6.36 -4.97 -0.32
N ALA A 232 -5.46 -4.43 0.52
CA ALA A 232 -4.14 -4.03 0.08
C ALA A 232 -3.26 -5.24 -0.30
N GLY A 233 -3.37 -6.35 0.42
CA GLY A 233 -2.67 -7.59 0.11
C GLY A 233 -3.00 -8.12 -1.28
N GLY A 234 -4.27 -8.05 -1.71
CA GLY A 234 -4.66 -8.43 -3.07
C GLY A 234 -3.95 -7.61 -4.15
N PHE A 235 -3.91 -6.28 -4.00
CA PHE A 235 -3.22 -5.40 -4.95
C PHE A 235 -1.70 -5.56 -4.92
N LEU A 236 -1.14 -5.86 -3.74
CA LEU A 236 0.27 -6.18 -3.56
C LEU A 236 0.65 -7.45 -4.34
N VAL A 237 -0.13 -8.54 -4.23
CA VAL A 237 0.10 -9.78 -4.98
C VAL A 237 0.08 -9.53 -6.49
N LEU A 238 -0.93 -8.81 -6.98
CA LEU A 238 -1.02 -8.46 -8.41
C LEU A 238 0.17 -7.61 -8.87
N GLY A 239 0.61 -6.66 -8.04
CA GLY A 239 1.79 -5.83 -8.30
C GLY A 239 3.07 -6.66 -8.37
N ALA A 240 3.27 -7.60 -7.45
CA ALA A 240 4.44 -8.47 -7.43
C ALA A 240 4.47 -9.47 -8.58
N MET A 241 3.31 -10.01 -8.99
CA MET A 241 3.23 -10.84 -10.20
C MET A 241 3.61 -10.05 -11.46
N ALA A 242 3.13 -8.80 -11.57
CA ALA A 242 3.50 -7.92 -12.68
C ALA A 242 5.02 -7.62 -12.68
N ALA A 243 5.57 -7.27 -11.52
CA ALA A 243 7.01 -7.00 -11.36
C ALA A 243 7.88 -8.22 -11.68
N ALA A 244 7.52 -9.41 -11.19
CA ALA A 244 8.23 -10.65 -11.50
C ALA A 244 8.17 -11.01 -12.99
N THR A 245 7.03 -10.81 -13.62
CA THR A 245 6.85 -11.06 -15.07
C THR A 245 7.74 -10.14 -15.89
N ILE A 246 7.77 -8.84 -15.53
CA ILE A 246 8.59 -7.85 -16.21
C ILE A 246 10.08 -8.12 -16.02
N ASN A 247 10.52 -8.48 -14.81
CA ASN A 247 11.92 -8.84 -14.54
C ASN A 247 12.42 -10.02 -15.39
N VAL A 248 11.55 -10.98 -15.72
CA VAL A 248 11.92 -12.14 -16.56
C VAL A 248 11.87 -11.81 -18.05
N VAL A 249 10.96 -10.91 -18.45
CA VAL A 249 10.76 -10.55 -19.85
C VAL A 249 11.77 -9.51 -20.32
N VAL A 250 12.19 -8.58 -19.47
CA VAL A 250 13.10 -7.47 -19.82
C VAL A 250 14.55 -7.95 -19.83
N PRO A 251 15.20 -8.05 -21.00
CA PRO A 251 16.58 -8.50 -21.09
C PRO A 251 17.57 -7.40 -20.66
N GLU A 252 18.56 -7.71 -19.82
CA GLU A 252 19.58 -6.74 -19.36
C GLU A 252 20.37 -6.08 -20.51
N ARG A 253 20.45 -6.74 -21.68
CA ARG A 253 21.11 -6.22 -22.90
C ARG A 253 20.55 -4.88 -23.42
N TRP A 254 19.34 -4.49 -23.03
CA TRP A 254 18.77 -3.19 -23.44
C TRP A 254 19.48 -1.99 -22.78
N LEU A 255 20.24 -2.20 -21.71
CA LEU A 255 20.92 -1.11 -21.00
C LEU A 255 22.26 -0.71 -21.62
N GLN A 256 22.91 -1.59 -22.39
CA GLN A 256 24.26 -1.34 -22.91
C GLN A 256 24.30 -0.36 -24.09
N THR A 257 23.23 -0.28 -24.90
CA THR A 257 23.13 0.66 -26.03
C THR A 257 22.65 2.06 -25.64
N LEU A 258 22.27 2.28 -24.37
CA LEU A 258 21.69 3.55 -23.89
C LEU A 258 22.65 4.38 -23.03
N ALA A 259 23.84 3.85 -22.73
CA ALA A 259 24.83 4.52 -21.88
C ALA A 259 25.49 5.74 -22.54
N ASP A 260 25.55 5.80 -23.87
CA ASP A 260 26.29 6.84 -24.59
C ASP A 260 25.58 8.20 -24.63
N ASN A 261 24.27 8.26 -24.33
CA ASN A 261 23.51 9.50 -24.31
C ASN A 261 23.00 9.83 -22.89
N PRO A 262 23.39 10.98 -22.30
CA PRO A 262 23.00 11.35 -20.94
C PRO A 262 21.49 11.36 -20.69
N VAL A 263 20.70 11.81 -21.67
CA VAL A 263 19.23 11.89 -21.54
C VAL A 263 18.62 10.49 -21.60
N LEU A 264 19.10 9.64 -22.50
CA LEU A 264 18.62 8.25 -22.61
C LEU A 264 18.99 7.45 -21.36
N SER A 265 20.17 7.68 -20.78
CA SER A 265 20.58 7.05 -19.51
C SER A 265 19.66 7.41 -18.36
N VAL A 266 19.31 8.70 -18.21
CA VAL A 266 18.36 9.16 -17.18
C VAL A 266 16.99 8.51 -17.36
N LEU A 267 16.45 8.52 -18.58
CA LEU A 267 15.14 7.92 -18.87
C LEU A 267 15.17 6.40 -18.70
N ALA A 268 16.25 5.73 -19.12
CA ALA A 268 16.43 4.30 -18.96
C ALA A 268 16.42 3.91 -17.48
N LEU A 269 17.18 4.62 -16.64
CA LEU A 269 17.24 4.34 -15.21
C LEU A 269 15.92 4.69 -14.50
N ALA A 270 15.24 5.77 -14.89
CA ALA A 270 13.92 6.08 -14.38
C ALA A 270 12.90 4.95 -14.68
N VAL A 271 12.86 4.49 -15.94
CA VAL A 271 11.98 3.38 -16.35
C VAL A 271 12.38 2.08 -15.64
N LEU A 272 13.68 1.79 -15.57
CA LEU A 272 14.19 0.62 -14.87
C LEU A 272 13.75 0.62 -13.39
N ALA A 273 13.81 1.75 -12.70
CA ALA A 273 13.34 1.87 -11.32
C ALA A 273 11.87 1.46 -11.16
N VAL A 274 11.00 1.96 -12.06
CA VAL A 274 9.57 1.60 -12.07
C VAL A 274 9.37 0.10 -12.31
N LEU A 275 10.09 -0.45 -13.30
CA LEU A 275 9.95 -1.84 -13.74
C LEU A 275 10.47 -2.83 -12.70
N LEU A 276 11.62 -2.54 -12.08
CA LEU A 276 12.24 -3.42 -11.10
C LEU A 276 11.39 -3.50 -9.83
N SER A 277 10.69 -2.41 -9.46
CA SER A 277 9.83 -2.36 -8.26
C SER A 277 10.51 -2.92 -7.01
N ILE A 278 11.81 -2.67 -6.88
CA ILE A 278 12.65 -3.10 -5.76
C ILE A 278 12.34 -2.20 -4.57
N CYS A 279 12.37 -2.77 -3.38
CA CYS A 279 12.19 -2.00 -2.16
C CYS A 279 13.30 -0.96 -1.96
N SER A 280 12.93 0.16 -1.34
CA SER A 280 13.79 1.33 -1.23
C SER A 280 15.08 1.13 -0.42
N GLU A 281 15.24 0.02 0.33
CA GLU A 281 16.51 -0.30 0.98
C GLU A 281 17.49 -1.03 0.05
N ALA A 282 16.97 -1.88 -0.83
CA ALA A 282 17.78 -2.71 -1.73
C ALA A 282 18.13 -1.97 -3.04
N ASP A 283 17.34 -0.95 -3.40
CA ASP A 283 17.55 -0.15 -4.61
C ASP A 283 18.91 0.55 -4.65
N ALA A 284 19.45 0.93 -3.49
CA ALA A 284 20.74 1.59 -3.35
C ALA A 284 21.90 0.70 -3.81
N PHE A 285 21.86 -0.58 -3.46
CA PHE A 285 22.88 -1.55 -3.87
C PHE A 285 22.81 -1.84 -5.36
N VAL A 286 21.60 -1.92 -5.92
CA VAL A 286 21.42 -2.05 -7.37
C VAL A 286 21.94 -0.82 -8.09
N ALA A 287 21.57 0.38 -7.65
CA ALA A 287 22.07 1.62 -8.24
C ALA A 287 23.60 1.74 -8.14
N ALA A 288 24.22 1.31 -7.04
CA ALA A 288 25.67 1.31 -6.87
C ALA A 288 26.38 0.36 -7.85
N SER A 289 25.75 -0.79 -8.17
CA SER A 289 26.28 -1.74 -9.14
C SER A 289 26.26 -1.24 -10.59
N LEU A 290 25.42 -0.24 -10.89
CA LEU A 290 25.27 0.40 -12.20
C LEU A 290 26.34 1.50 -12.43
N SER A 291 27.61 1.18 -12.15
CA SER A 291 28.73 2.13 -12.15
C SER A 291 29.04 2.74 -13.52
N GLN A 292 28.61 2.09 -14.61
CA GLN A 292 28.71 2.58 -15.98
C GLN A 292 27.84 3.82 -16.27
N PHE A 293 26.84 4.10 -15.43
CA PHE A 293 25.96 5.25 -15.57
C PHE A 293 26.42 6.43 -14.71
N SER A 294 26.07 7.66 -15.12
CA SER A 294 26.36 8.85 -14.33
C SER A 294 25.71 8.81 -12.94
N LEU A 295 26.32 9.50 -11.98
CA LEU A 295 25.75 9.62 -10.63
C LEU A 295 24.35 10.25 -10.67
N THR A 296 24.11 11.22 -11.56
CA THR A 296 22.79 11.81 -11.79
C THR A 296 21.75 10.78 -12.24
N SER A 297 22.08 9.88 -13.16
CA SER A 297 21.15 8.84 -13.63
C SER A 297 20.83 7.85 -12.51
N ARG A 298 21.84 7.50 -11.69
CA ARG A 298 21.68 6.65 -10.50
C ARG A 298 20.83 7.34 -9.42
N LEU A 299 20.99 8.66 -9.23
CA LEU A 299 20.13 9.44 -8.35
C LEU A 299 18.66 9.43 -8.84
N VAL A 300 18.43 9.59 -10.14
CA VAL A 300 17.08 9.50 -10.72
C VAL A 300 16.45 8.14 -10.43
N PHE A 301 17.20 7.05 -10.59
CA PHE A 301 16.74 5.70 -10.22
C PHE A 301 16.29 5.64 -8.75
N LEU A 302 17.12 6.16 -7.83
CA LEU A 302 16.89 6.13 -6.38
C LEU A 302 15.73 7.01 -5.89
N VAL A 303 15.39 8.06 -6.64
CA VAL A 303 14.27 8.97 -6.34
C VAL A 303 12.96 8.46 -6.96
N VAL A 304 13.02 7.92 -8.18
CA VAL A 304 11.82 7.40 -8.89
C VAL A 304 11.28 6.15 -8.22
N GLY A 305 12.14 5.17 -7.91
CA GLY A 305 11.75 3.86 -7.37
C GLY A 305 10.73 3.92 -6.22
N PRO A 306 11.06 4.52 -5.06
CA PRO A 306 10.16 4.57 -3.89
C PRO A 306 8.88 5.40 -4.10
N MET A 307 8.82 6.21 -5.17
CA MET A 307 7.71 7.14 -5.43
C MET A 307 6.77 6.65 -6.53
N VAL A 308 7.30 5.91 -7.49
CA VAL A 308 6.58 5.37 -8.64
C VAL A 308 7.16 4.00 -8.99
N ASP A 309 6.41 2.96 -8.65
CA ASP A 309 6.67 1.59 -9.08
C ASP A 309 5.37 0.88 -9.45
N LEU A 310 5.44 -0.27 -10.12
CA LEU A 310 4.27 -1.00 -10.61
C LEU A 310 3.35 -1.47 -9.48
N LYS A 311 3.95 -1.93 -8.38
CA LYS A 311 3.25 -2.42 -7.20
C LYS A 311 2.59 -1.27 -6.44
N LEU A 312 3.26 -0.13 -6.31
CA LEU A 312 2.72 1.09 -5.72
C LEU A 312 1.58 1.65 -6.56
N ILE A 313 1.71 1.66 -7.88
CA ILE A 313 0.62 2.05 -8.80
C ILE A 313 -0.59 1.14 -8.61
N SER A 314 -0.39 -0.17 -8.53
CA SER A 314 -1.45 -1.15 -8.23
C SER A 314 -2.13 -0.87 -6.88
N MET A 315 -1.33 -0.66 -5.83
CA MET A 315 -1.80 -0.35 -4.48
C MET A 315 -2.60 0.96 -4.39
N GLN A 316 -2.06 2.04 -4.99
CA GLN A 316 -2.72 3.34 -5.07
C GLN A 316 -4.02 3.26 -5.88
N THR A 317 -4.02 2.46 -6.96
CA THR A 317 -5.22 2.18 -7.76
C THR A 317 -6.31 1.52 -6.92
N GLY A 318 -5.94 0.56 -6.07
CA GLY A 318 -6.89 -0.07 -5.15
C GLY A 318 -7.43 0.91 -4.11
N VAL A 319 -6.57 1.68 -3.44
CA VAL A 319 -6.95 2.49 -2.27
C VAL A 319 -7.57 3.84 -2.63
N PHE A 320 -7.08 4.51 -3.68
CA PHE A 320 -7.53 5.84 -4.09
C PHE A 320 -8.35 5.83 -5.39
N GLY A 321 -8.27 4.74 -6.16
CA GLY A 321 -8.98 4.55 -7.42
C GLY A 321 -8.09 4.77 -8.66
N ARG A 322 -8.49 4.15 -9.79
CA ARG A 322 -7.78 4.25 -11.08
C ARG A 322 -7.59 5.68 -11.56
N ARG A 323 -8.61 6.54 -11.44
CA ARG A 323 -8.56 7.92 -11.94
C ARG A 323 -7.48 8.76 -11.26
N PHE A 324 -7.27 8.51 -9.97
CA PHE A 324 -6.18 9.07 -9.19
C PHE A 324 -4.82 8.55 -9.72
N ALA A 325 -4.63 7.23 -9.72
CA ALA A 325 -3.33 6.62 -10.06
C ALA A 325 -2.82 7.00 -11.45
N PHE A 326 -3.70 7.00 -12.48
CA PHE A 326 -3.33 7.38 -13.85
C PHE A 326 -2.92 8.86 -14.03
N ARG A 327 -3.23 9.73 -13.07
CA ARG A 327 -2.80 11.14 -13.09
C ARG A 327 -1.61 11.37 -12.18
N PHE A 328 -1.67 10.77 -10.99
CA PHE A 328 -0.66 10.93 -9.97
C PHE A 328 0.67 10.31 -10.41
N ALA A 329 0.68 9.04 -10.85
CA ALA A 329 1.93 8.34 -11.15
C ALA A 329 2.74 8.98 -12.30
N PRO A 330 2.15 9.35 -13.47
CA PRO A 330 2.93 10.02 -14.53
C PRO A 330 3.43 11.41 -14.13
N ALA A 331 2.64 12.16 -13.35
CA ALA A 331 3.06 13.47 -12.86
C ALA A 331 4.21 13.35 -11.86
N THR A 332 4.12 12.40 -10.91
CA THR A 332 5.20 12.09 -9.96
C THR A 332 6.45 11.65 -10.72
N PHE A 333 6.32 10.76 -11.71
CA PHE A 333 7.45 10.28 -12.52
C PHE A 333 8.19 11.44 -13.22
N ALA A 334 7.45 12.34 -13.88
CA ALA A 334 8.04 13.51 -14.53
C ALA A 334 8.73 14.45 -13.54
N ILE A 335 8.11 14.71 -12.38
CA ILE A 335 8.68 15.58 -11.35
C ILE A 335 9.91 14.94 -10.71
N CYS A 336 9.91 13.62 -10.45
CA CYS A 336 11.07 12.88 -9.97
C CYS A 336 12.26 13.08 -10.90
N ILE A 337 12.08 12.91 -12.22
CA ILE A 337 13.16 13.07 -13.19
C ILE A 337 13.67 14.51 -13.19
N LEU A 338 12.79 15.50 -13.31
CA LEU A 338 13.18 16.91 -13.39
C LEU A 338 13.93 17.36 -12.13
N VAL A 339 13.43 17.01 -10.95
CA VAL A 339 14.03 17.38 -9.67
C VAL A 339 15.33 16.62 -9.44
N ALA A 340 15.38 15.30 -9.68
CA ALA A 340 16.59 14.52 -9.46
C ALA A 340 17.72 14.91 -10.42
N VAL A 341 17.40 15.25 -11.68
CA VAL A 341 18.39 15.83 -12.62
C VAL A 341 18.86 17.19 -12.14
N GLY A 342 17.93 18.07 -11.72
CA GLY A 342 18.28 19.40 -11.22
C GLY A 342 19.14 19.37 -9.96
N VAL A 343 18.80 18.51 -8.99
CA VAL A 343 19.59 18.31 -7.77
C VAL A 343 20.92 17.65 -8.11
N GLY A 344 20.92 16.63 -8.97
CA GLY A 344 22.13 15.95 -9.40
C GLY A 344 23.12 16.89 -10.10
N ALA A 345 22.66 17.86 -10.90
CA ALA A 345 23.53 18.85 -11.53
C ALA A 345 24.17 19.86 -10.56
N VAL A 346 23.62 19.99 -9.35
CA VAL A 346 24.11 20.93 -8.32
C VAL A 346 24.95 20.22 -7.27
N VAL A 347 24.63 18.96 -6.96
CA VAL A 347 25.17 18.21 -5.81
C VAL A 347 26.19 17.13 -6.23
N LEU A 348 26.12 16.60 -7.45
CA LEU A 348 26.92 15.48 -7.95
C LEU A 348 27.78 15.91 -9.15
#